data_AF-A0A534JN50-F1
#
_entry.id   AF-A0A534JN50-F1
#
_cell.length_a   1.000
_cell.length_b   1.000
_cell.length_c   1.000
_cell.angle_alpha   90.00
_cell.angle_beta   90.00
_cell.angle_gamma   90.00
#
_symmetry.space_group_name_H-M   'P 1'
#
loop_
_entity.id
_entity.type
_entity.pdbx_description
1 polymer ?
#
loop_
_entity_poly.entity_id
_entity_poly.type
_entity_poly.pdbx_seq_one_letter_code
_entity_poly.pdbx_strand_id
1 'polypeptide(L)'
;MEIGCGARVREIRGHRYFYFWHYEREGGRSVRREDYLGRVGDERARQEVLRRMASYHSRAEQDFARRRARIERLVARAAVITST
;
A
#
# COMPACT_ATOMS: atom_id res chain seq x y z
N MET A 1 -9.94 -1.34 6.53
CA MET A 1 -9.05 -1.48 5.36
C MET A 1 -7.69 -1.06 5.83
N GLU A 2 -6.70 -1.92 5.67
CA GLU A 2 -5.31 -1.56 5.90
C GLU A 2 -4.68 -1.19 4.55
N ILE A 3 -3.90 -0.11 4.56
CA ILE A 3 -3.12 0.40 3.44
C ILE A 3 -1.74 0.72 3.98
N GLY A 4 -0.73 0.46 3.16
CA GLY A 4 0.64 0.80 3.46
C GLY A 4 1.59 -0.08 2.66
N CYS A 5 2.78 0.45 2.44
CA CYS A 5 3.91 -0.30 1.94
C CYS A 5 5.21 0.20 2.57
N GLY A 6 6.28 -0.56 2.41
CA GLY A 6 7.62 -0.10 2.76
C GLY A 6 8.65 -1.20 2.55
N ALA A 7 9.90 -0.87 2.89
CA ALA A 7 10.97 -1.85 2.97
C ALA A 7 11.21 -2.28 4.41
N ARG A 8 11.52 -3.56 4.57
CA ARG A 8 12.12 -4.15 5.77
C ARG A 8 13.46 -4.74 5.36
N VAL A 9 14.48 -4.54 6.21
CA VAL A 9 15.75 -5.27 6.08
C VAL A 9 15.68 -6.47 7.00
N ARG A 10 15.97 -7.65 6.47
CA ARG A 10 16.13 -8.89 7.26
C ARG A 10 17.57 -9.35 7.17
N GLU A 11 18.13 -9.75 8.30
CA GLU A 11 19.42 -10.40 8.36
C GLU A 11 19.23 -11.91 8.47
N ILE A 12 19.85 -12.66 7.56
CA ILE A 12 19.79 -14.11 7.51
C ILE A 12 21.21 -14.62 7.26
N ARG A 13 21.75 -15.39 8.21
CA ARG A 13 23.11 -15.98 8.14
C ARG A 13 24.20 -14.93 7.82
N GLY A 14 24.17 -13.78 8.51
CA GLY A 14 25.14 -12.69 8.33
C GLY A 14 24.98 -11.88 7.03
N HIS A 15 23.88 -12.07 6.31
CA HIS A 15 23.59 -11.34 5.09
C HIS A 15 22.29 -10.55 5.22
N ARG A 16 22.31 -9.28 4.77
CA ARG A 16 21.17 -8.37 4.86
C ARG A 16 20.45 -8.26 3.53
N TYR A 17 19.13 -8.36 3.58
CA TYR A 17 18.26 -8.42 2.41
C TYR A 17 17.08 -7.46 2.52
N PHE A 18 16.73 -6.84 1.39
CA PHE A 18 15.52 -6.05 1.27
C PHE A 18 14.31 -6.96 1.05
N TYR A 19 13.28 -6.69 1.83
CA TYR A 19 11.93 -7.20 1.67
C TYR A 19 10.97 -6.04 1.52
N PHE A 20 10.22 -5.99 0.43
CA PHE A 20 9.16 -5.00 0.23
C PHE A 20 7.85 -5.56 0.75
N TRP A 21 7.27 -4.93 1.77
CA TRP A 21 5.95 -5.29 2.27
C TRP A 21 4.90 -4.32 1.75
N HIS A 22 3.69 -4.83 1.50
CA HIS A 22 2.55 -3.99 1.12
C HIS A 22 1.22 -4.68 1.44
N TYR A 23 0.15 -3.89 1.57
CA TYR A 23 -1.20 -4.42 1.65
C TYR A 23 -1.84 -4.55 0.27
N GLU A 24 -2.32 -5.74 -0.06
CA GLU A 24 -3.17 -6.01 -1.22
C GLU A 24 -4.64 -6.17 -0.84
N ARG A 25 -5.52 -6.16 -1.84
CA ARG A 25 -6.95 -6.38 -1.68
C ARG A 25 -7.32 -7.74 -2.25
N GLU A 26 -7.84 -8.60 -1.40
CA GLU A 26 -8.27 -9.95 -1.78
C GLU A 26 -9.60 -10.26 -1.09
N GLY A 27 -10.63 -10.60 -1.87
CA GLY A 27 -11.96 -10.95 -1.33
C GLY A 27 -12.57 -9.91 -0.38
N GLY A 28 -12.31 -8.62 -0.61
CA GLY A 28 -12.79 -7.55 0.26
C GLY A 28 -11.95 -7.30 1.53
N ARG A 29 -10.94 -8.12 1.80
CA ARG A 29 -10.01 -8.00 2.93
C ARG A 29 -8.70 -7.34 2.49
N SER A 30 -7.96 -6.79 3.46
CA SER A 30 -6.57 -6.36 3.24
C SER A 30 -5.65 -7.50 3.63
N VAL A 31 -4.73 -7.89 2.75
CA VAL A 31 -3.75 -8.96 2.99
C VAL A 31 -2.36 -8.36 2.91
N ARG A 32 -1.53 -8.58 3.92
CA ARG A 32 -0.15 -8.12 3.92
C ARG A 32 0.71 -9.13 3.15
N ARG A 33 1.35 -8.68 2.07
CA ARG A 33 2.34 -9.42 1.29
C ARG A 33 3.74 -8.90 1.57
N GLU A 34 4.74 -9.73 1.30
CA GLU A 34 6.14 -9.37 1.43
C GLU A 34 6.98 -10.08 0.34
N ASP A 35 7.70 -9.30 -0.44
CA ASP A 35 8.53 -9.77 -1.56
C ASP A 35 10.01 -9.60 -1.24
N TYR A 36 10.80 -10.64 -1.46
CA TYR A 36 12.26 -10.53 -1.47
C TYR A 36 12.74 -9.77 -2.71
N LEU A 37 13.58 -8.76 -2.53
CA LEU A 37 14.07 -7.91 -3.63
C LEU A 37 15.57 -7.95 -3.88
N GLY A 38 16.38 -8.53 -2.99
CA GLY A 38 17.83 -8.61 -3.14
C GLY A 38 18.61 -8.24 -1.89
N ARG A 39 19.94 -8.18 -2.02
CA ARG A 39 20.85 -7.78 -0.92
C ARG A 39 20.82 -6.26 -0.73
N VAL A 40 21.04 -5.81 0.50
CA VAL A 40 21.07 -4.36 0.81
C VAL A 40 22.18 -3.60 0.06
N GLY A 41 23.27 -4.28 -0.30
CA GLY A 41 24.37 -3.69 -1.07
C GLY A 41 24.17 -3.68 -2.59
N ASP A 42 23.06 -4.23 -3.10
CA ASP A 42 22.75 -4.22 -4.52
C ASP A 42 21.93 -2.97 -4.86
N GLU A 43 22.50 -2.07 -5.67
CA GLU A 43 21.83 -0.84 -6.08
C GLU A 43 20.57 -1.14 -6.90
N ARG A 44 20.53 -2.24 -7.66
CA ARG A 44 19.32 -2.64 -8.39
C ARG A 44 18.19 -2.99 -7.42
N ALA A 45 18.50 -3.70 -6.33
CA ALA A 45 17.53 -4.03 -5.29
C ALA A 45 17.00 -2.77 -4.58
N ARG A 46 17.88 -1.80 -4.32
CA ARG A 46 17.50 -0.50 -3.73
C ARG A 46 16.58 0.29 -4.66
N GLN A 47 16.91 0.41 -5.94
CA GLN A 47 16.07 1.08 -6.93
C GLN A 47 14.70 0.40 -7.06
N GLU A 48 14.67 -0.93 -7.02
CA GLU A 48 13.43 -1.69 -7.08
C GLU A 48 12.50 -1.43 -5.88
N VAL A 49 13.06 -1.32 -4.65
CA VAL A 49 12.29 -0.92 -3.45
C VAL A 49 11.60 0.43 -3.69
N LEU A 50 12.36 1.44 -4.12
CA LEU A 50 11.85 2.79 -4.32
C LEU A 50 10.76 2.82 -5.41
N ARG A 51 10.99 2.11 -6.52
CA ARG A 51 10.04 1.98 -7.62
C ARG A 51 8.72 1.35 -7.15
N ARG A 52 8.79 0.27 -6.35
CA ARG A 52 7.59 -0.38 -5.81
C ARG A 52 6.84 0.49 -4.81
N MET A 53 7.55 1.23 -3.95
CA MET A 53 6.93 2.21 -3.05
C MET A 53 6.18 3.29 -3.83
N ALA A 54 6.82 3.92 -4.81
CA ALA A 54 6.19 4.94 -5.64
C ALA A 54 4.94 4.41 -6.37
N SER A 55 5.05 3.23 -6.98
CA SER A 55 3.93 2.57 -7.66
C SER A 55 2.77 2.24 -6.70
N TYR A 56 3.08 1.76 -5.49
CA TYR A 56 2.07 1.50 -4.48
C TYR A 56 1.34 2.76 -4.04
N HIS A 57 2.09 3.82 -3.70
CA HIS A 57 1.51 5.09 -3.25
C HIS A 57 0.59 5.69 -4.31
N SER A 58 1.02 5.72 -5.57
CA SER A 58 0.18 6.21 -6.68
C SER A 58 -1.16 5.46 -6.79
N ARG A 59 -1.15 4.12 -6.67
CA ARG A 59 -2.39 3.33 -6.68
C ARG A 59 -3.23 3.55 -5.43
N ALA A 60 -2.60 3.61 -4.26
CA ALA A 60 -3.28 3.82 -2.98
C ALA A 60 -3.98 5.18 -2.92
N GLU A 61 -3.35 6.24 -3.43
CA GLU A 61 -3.93 7.58 -3.55
C GLU A 61 -5.21 7.57 -4.39
N GLN A 62 -5.18 6.91 -5.55
CA GLN A 62 -6.38 6.78 -6.40
C GLN A 62 -7.50 5.99 -5.73
N ASP A 63 -7.16 4.91 -5.04
CA ASP A 63 -8.12 4.11 -4.26
C ASP A 63 -8.76 4.94 -3.14
N PHE A 64 -7.95 5.71 -2.40
CA PHE A 64 -8.44 6.60 -1.37
C PHE A 64 -9.34 7.69 -1.93
N ALA A 65 -8.95 8.34 -3.02
CA ALA A 65 -9.75 9.37 -3.68
C ALA A 65 -11.12 8.82 -4.08
N ARG A 66 -11.18 7.63 -4.71
CA ARG A 66 -12.45 6.97 -5.08
C ARG A 66 -13.32 6.67 -3.85
N ARG A 67 -12.73 6.15 -2.79
CA ARG A 67 -13.46 5.78 -1.55
C ARG A 67 -13.99 7.01 -0.83
N ARG A 68 -13.17 8.05 -0.70
CA ARG A 68 -13.55 9.33 -0.12
C ARG A 68 -14.74 9.92 -0.88
N ALA A 69 -14.65 10.03 -2.21
CA ALA A 69 -15.74 10.55 -3.03
C ALA A 69 -17.05 9.75 -2.87
N ARG A 70 -16.97 8.41 -2.74
CA ARG A 70 -18.16 7.58 -2.46
C ARG A 70 -18.78 7.90 -1.09
N ILE A 71 -17.96 8.03 -0.06
CA ILE A 71 -18.41 8.34 1.30
C ILE A 71 -19.04 9.73 1.33
N GLU A 72 -18.39 10.74 0.75
CA GLU A 72 -18.90 12.12 0.67
C GLU A 72 -20.28 12.18 0.01
N ARG A 73 -20.50 11.43 -1.09
CA ARG A 73 -21.83 11.33 -1.72
C ARG A 73 -22.89 10.71 -0.81
N LEU A 74 -22.52 9.69 -0.03
CA LEU A 74 -23.46 9.05 0.90
C LEU A 74 -23.84 9.99 2.04
N VAL A 75 -22.88 10.73 2.58
CA VAL A 75 -23.11 11.76 3.60
C VAL A 75 -24.02 12.86 3.06
N ALA A 76 -23.75 13.38 1.86
CA ALA A 76 -24.57 14.42 1.24
C ALA A 76 -26.03 13.97 1.03
N ARG A 77 -26.24 12.72 0.59
CA ARG A 77 -27.60 12.14 0.43
C ARG A 77 -28.35 12.04 1.75
N ALA A 78 -27.67 11.62 2.82
CA ALA A 78 -28.29 11.52 4.14
C ALA A 78 -28.76 12.90 4.64
N ALA A 79 -27.94 13.94 4.44
CA ALA A 79 -28.28 15.32 4.84
C ALA A 79 -29.54 15.85 4.11
N VAL A 80 -29.73 15.51 2.84
CA VAL A 80 -30.95 15.89 2.09
C VAL A 80 -32.20 15.21 2.66
N ILE A 81 -32.11 13.92 3.00
CA ILE A 81 -33.24 13.16 3.54
C ILE A 81 -33.67 13.68 4.91
N THR A 82 -32.74 14.05 5.78
CA THR A 82 -33.08 14.59 7.12
C THR A 82 -33.67 16.01 7.07
N SER A 83 -33.53 16.71 5.96
CA SER A 83 -34.06 18.07 5.77
C SER A 83 -35.46 18.10 5.14
N THR A 84 -36.06 16.93 4.88
CA THR A 84 -37.39 16.75 4.28
C THR A 84 -38.30 16.07 5.30
#